data_AF-A0A7C6SCR3-F1
#
_entry.id   AF-A0A7C6SCR3-F1
#
_cell.length_a   1.000
_cell.length_b   1.000
_cell.length_c   1.000
_cell.angle_alpha   90.00
_cell.angle_beta   90.00
_cell.angle_gamma   90.00
#
_symmetry.space_group_name_H-M   'P 1'
#
loop_
_entity.id
_entity.type
_entity.pdbx_description
1 polymer ?
#
loop_
_entity_poly.entity_id
_entity_poly.type
_entity_poly.pdbx_seq_one_letter_code
_entity_poly.pdbx_strand_id
1 'polypeptide(L)' 'MKKFFKWLFKSLFIALIIIFTVNLLGSFININIPVNFWTILIITLFRLPGAIILIIFFML' A
#
# COMPACT_ATOMS: atom_id res chain seq x y z
N MET A 1 -9.89 5.63 -22.09
CA MET A 1 -10.41 4.75 -21.02
C MET A 1 -9.62 3.46 -20.80
N LYS A 2 -9.36 2.60 -21.82
CA LYS A 2 -8.60 1.33 -21.64
C LYS A 2 -7.23 1.49 -20.96
N LYS A 3 -6.47 2.55 -21.30
CA LYS A 3 -5.17 2.86 -20.67
C LYS A 3 -5.28 3.17 -19.18
N PHE A 4 -6.33 3.88 -18.78
CA PHE A 4 -6.58 4.23 -17.37
C PHE A 4 -6.90 2.99 -16.54
N PHE A 5 -7.85 2.15 -16.99
CA PHE A 5 -8.17 0.91 -16.29
C PHE A 5 -6.97 -0.03 -16.19
N LYS A 6 -6.17 -0.17 -17.27
CA LYS A 6 -4.93 -0.96 -17.24
C LYS A 6 -3.95 -0.42 -16.20
N TRP A 7 -3.80 0.89 -16.11
CA TRP A 7 -2.96 1.53 -15.08
C TRP A 7 -3.53 1.31 -13.68
N LEU A 8 -4.83 1.50 -13.48
CA LEU A 8 -5.52 1.33 -12.19
C LEU A 8 -5.35 -0.09 -11.64
N PHE A 9 -5.65 -1.11 -12.44
CA PHE A 9 -5.48 -2.51 -12.03
C PHE A 9 -4.02 -2.87 -11.74
N LYS A 10 -3.08 -2.37 -12.55
CA LYS A 10 -1.65 -2.58 -12.30
C LYS A 10 -1.22 -1.92 -10.98
N SER A 11 -1.65 -0.69 -10.73
CA SER A 11 -1.32 0.05 -9.50
C SER A 11 -1.98 -0.57 -8.27
N LEU A 12 -3.23 -1.05 -8.37
CA LEU A 12 -3.92 -1.78 -7.30
C LEU A 12 -3.18 -3.08 -6.94
N PHE A 13 -2.77 -3.84 -7.97
CA PHE A 13 -2.01 -5.07 -7.75
C PHE A 13 -0.67 -4.79 -7.05
N ILE A 14 0.04 -3.75 -7.48
CA ILE A 14 1.26 -3.28 -6.81
C ILE A 14 0.97 -2.87 -5.36
N ALA A 15 -0.13 -2.17 -5.10
CA ALA A 15 -0.48 -1.73 -3.75
C ALA A 15 -0.72 -2.92 -2.82
N LEU A 16 -1.44 -3.95 -3.27
CA LEU A 16 -1.65 -5.18 -2.51
C LEU A 16 -0.33 -5.91 -2.22
N ILE A 17 0.58 -6.00 -3.20
CA ILE A 17 1.91 -6.60 -3.00
C ILE A 17 2.71 -5.81 -1.95
N ILE A 18 2.68 -4.49 -2.02
CA ILE A 18 3.40 -3.63 -1.06
C ILE A 18 2.83 -3.84 0.33
N ILE A 19 1.51 -3.76 0.52
CA ILE A 19 0.85 -3.96 1.82
C ILE A 19 1.20 -5.35 2.37
N PHE A 20 1.11 -6.39 1.54
CA PHE A 20 1.45 -7.75 1.94
C PHE A 20 2.90 -7.87 2.40
N THR A 21 3.84 -7.38 1.58
CA THR A 21 5.28 -7.43 1.89
C THR A 21 5.61 -6.64 3.16
N VAL A 22 5.04 -5.44 3.31
CA VAL A 22 5.26 -4.60 4.48
C VAL A 22 4.69 -5.25 5.74
N ASN A 23 3.49 -5.84 5.69
CA ASN A 23 2.93 -6.51 6.88
C ASN A 23 3.69 -7.79 7.24
N LEU A 24 4.18 -8.52 6.23
CA LEU A 24 4.98 -9.73 6.45
C LEU A 24 6.33 -9.38 7.09
N LEU A 25 7.04 -8.36 6.59
CA LEU A 25 8.31 -7.91 7.17
C LEU A 25 8.09 -7.14 8.49
N GLY A 26 7.04 -6.34 8.56
CA GLY A 26 6.66 -5.53 9.70
C GLY A 26 6.27 -6.38 10.91
N SER A 27 5.75 -7.59 10.69
CA SER A 27 5.45 -8.54 11.77
C SER A 27 6.65 -8.84 12.68
N PHE A 28 7.89 -8.76 12.18
CA PHE A 28 9.09 -8.98 12.99
C PHE A 28 9.45 -7.80 13.90
N ILE A 29 8.92 -6.62 13.60
CA ILE A 29 9.21 -5.34 14.29
C ILE A 29 7.93 -4.66 14.79
N ASN A 30 6.83 -5.41 14.87
CA ASN A 30 5.51 -4.96 15.31
C ASN A 30 4.93 -3.76 14.51
N ILE A 31 5.26 -3.68 13.23
CA ILE A 31 4.70 -2.72 12.27
C ILE A 31 3.63 -3.42 11.43
N ASN A 32 2.46 -2.80 11.32
CA ASN A 32 1.36 -3.31 10.50
C ASN A 32 0.60 -2.16 9.84
N ILE A 33 0.43 -2.21 8.52
CA ILE A 33 -0.48 -1.35 7.77
C ILE A 33 -1.86 -2.04 7.71
N PRO A 34 -2.92 -1.47 8.31
CA PRO A 34 -4.26 -2.03 8.22
C PRO A 34 -4.74 -2.07 6.77
N VAL A 35 -5.31 -3.21 6.35
CA VAL A 35 -5.83 -3.40 4.99
C VAL A 35 -7.26 -2.85 4.93
N ASN A 36 -7.41 -1.60 4.50
CA ASN A 36 -8.71 -0.95 4.33
C ASN A 36 -8.75 -0.14 3.01
N PHE A 37 -9.92 0.37 2.66
CA PHE A 37 -10.11 1.11 1.41
C PHE A 37 -9.15 2.31 1.30
N TRP A 38 -8.93 3.05 2.39
CA TRP A 38 -8.09 4.25 2.42
C TRP A 38 -6.61 3.93 2.24
N THR A 39 -6.08 2.92 2.92
CA THR A 39 -4.67 2.52 2.81
C THR A 39 -4.37 1.98 1.41
N ILE A 40 -5.27 1.17 0.85
CA ILE A 40 -5.17 0.69 -0.53
C ILE A 40 -5.19 1.86 -1.51
N LEU A 41 -6.07 2.84 -1.33
CA LEU A 41 -6.18 4.00 -2.22
C LEU A 41 -4.90 4.86 -2.19
N ILE A 42 -4.38 5.16 -1.00
CA ILE A 42 -3.13 5.92 -0.82
C ILE A 42 -1.96 5.20 -1.49
N ILE A 43 -1.79 3.90 -1.25
CA ILE A 43 -0.69 3.12 -1.84
C ILE A 43 -0.90 2.93 -3.35
N THR A 44 -2.15 2.86 -3.84
CA THR A 44 -2.42 2.78 -5.29
C THR A 44 -2.00 4.06 -6.01
N LEU A 45 -2.24 5.23 -5.40
CA LEU A 45 -1.88 6.54 -5.98
C LEU A 45 -0.38 6.83 -5.85
N PHE A 46 0.19 6.58 -4.68
CA PHE A 46 1.55 6.99 -4.34
C PHE A 46 2.57 5.85 -4.35
N ARG A 47 2.16 4.59 -4.52
CA ARG A 47 3.02 3.39 -4.54
C ARG A 47 3.84 3.28 -3.25
N LEU A 48 5.14 3.02 -3.38
CA LEU A 48 6.09 2.87 -2.28
C LEU A 48 6.13 4.11 -1.36
N PRO A 49 6.22 5.35 -1.87
CA PRO A 49 6.05 6.56 -1.04
C PRO A 49 4.78 6.55 -0.18
N GLY A 50 3.64 6.11 -0.74
CA GLY A 50 2.38 6.00 -0.01
C GLY A 50 2.46 5.03 1.17
N ALA A 51 3.16 3.91 0.98
CA ALA A 51 3.36 2.93 2.05
C ALA A 51 4.28 3.48 3.16
N ILE A 52 5.36 4.20 2.80
CA ILE A 52 6.26 4.81 3.79
C ILE A 52 5.51 5.83 4.65
N ILE A 53 4.69 6.68 4.04
CA ILE A 53 3.87 7.66 4.76
C ILE A 53 2.92 6.96 5.74
N LEU A 54 2.27 5.88 5.31
CA LEU A 54 1.36 5.12 6.17
C LEU A 54 2.10 4.43 7.32
N ILE A 55 3.29 3.87 7.08
CA ILE A 55 4.12 3.29 8.13
C ILE A 55 4.44 4.34 9.19
N ILE A 56 4.94 5.51 8.78
CA ILE A 56 5.26 6.60 9.71
C ILE A 56 3.99 7.05 10.47
N PHE A 57 2.88 7.20 9.76
CA PHE A 57 1.60 7.61 10.34
C PHE A 57 1.09 6.64 11.40
N PHE A 58 1.21 5.33 11.19
CA PHE A 58 0.77 4.31 12.16
C PHE A 58 1.81 4.00 13.24
N MET A 59 3.03 4.52 13.13
CA MET A 59 4.06 4.44 14.18
C MET A 59 4.03 5.60 15.17
N LEU A 60 3.39 6.72 14.80
CA LEU A 60 3.11 7.86 15.69
C LEU A 60 1.91 7.55 16.60
#